data_AF-A0A1C5P9A4-F1
#
_entry.id   AF-A0A1C5P9A4-F1
#
_cell.length_a   1.000
_cell.length_b   1.000
_cell.length_c   1.000
_cell.angle_alpha   90.00
_cell.angle_beta   90.00
_cell.angle_gamma   90.00
#
_symmetry.space_group_name_H-M   'P 1'
#
loop_
_entity.id
_entity.type
_entity.pdbx_description
1 polymer ?
#
loop_
_entity_poly.entity_id
_entity_poly.type
_entity_poly.pdbx_seq_one_letter_code
_entity_poly.pdbx_strand_id
1 'polypeptide(L)'
;MVVLNEKQIKMINMMVEGKAVSEIARSLSLSRQCIYNWMKLDVVKLELDKCKLEKDDIKRELPSYIENMKKLSKSTNENIALEANRFLLNLAYR
;
A
#
# COMPACT_ATOMS: atom_id res chain seq x y z
N MET A 1 21.87 15.75 -5.02
CA MET A 1 20.59 15.02 -4.98
C MET A 1 20.77 13.80 -4.11
N VAL A 2 20.11 13.73 -2.95
CA VAL A 2 20.18 12.54 -2.08
C VAL A 2 19.11 11.58 -2.56
N VAL A 3 19.54 10.49 -3.21
CA VAL A 3 18.66 9.44 -3.74
C VAL A 3 18.46 8.40 -2.65
N LEU A 4 17.21 8.00 -2.40
CA LEU A 4 16.91 6.90 -1.49
C LEU A 4 17.54 5.61 -2.02
N ASN A 5 18.24 4.89 -1.16
CA ASN A 5 18.76 3.57 -1.50
C ASN A 5 17.60 2.55 -1.52
N GLU A 6 17.70 1.50 -2.32
CA GLU A 6 16.72 0.40 -2.40
C GLU A 6 16.31 -0.15 -1.02
N LYS A 7 17.25 -0.24 -0.06
CA LYS A 7 16.92 -0.68 1.31
C LYS A 7 16.03 0.31 2.06
N GLN A 8 16.22 1.61 1.83
CA GLN A 8 15.38 2.66 2.42
C GLN A 8 14.00 2.68 1.76
N ILE A 9 13.92 2.46 0.45
CA ILE A 9 12.64 2.33 -0.28
C ILE A 9 11.86 1.13 0.25
N LYS A 10 12.50 -0.05 0.37
CA LYS A 10 11.87 -1.25 0.95
C LYS A 10 11.40 -1.00 2.39
N MET A 11 12.21 -0.32 3.20
CA MET A 11 11.82 0.07 4.55
C MET A 11 10.53 0.93 4.55
N ILE A 12 10.49 1.96 3.70
CA ILE A 12 9.34 2.87 3.58
C ILE A 12 8.08 2.10 3.19
N ASN A 13 8.15 1.23 2.18
CA ASN A 13 7.01 0.41 1.74
C ASN A 13 6.48 -0.48 2.88
N MET A 14 7.38 -1.17 3.60
CA MET A 14 6.98 -2.02 4.72
C MET A 14 6.38 -1.22 5.89
N MET A 15 6.86 -0.01 6.16
CA MET A 15 6.26 0.88 7.17
C MET A 15 4.86 1.32 6.75
N VAL A 16 4.68 1.66 5.47
CA VAL A 16 3.40 2.06 4.89
C VAL A 16 2.40 0.89 4.90
N GLU A 17 2.86 -0.35 4.79
CA GLU A 17 2.06 -1.57 5.01
C GLU A 17 1.71 -1.86 6.47
N GLY A 18 2.26 -1.10 7.43
CA GLY A 18 2.00 -1.26 8.86
C GLY A 18 2.88 -2.30 9.56
N LYS A 19 3.99 -2.74 8.95
CA LYS A 19 4.94 -3.66 9.59
C LYS A 19 5.67 -2.99 10.76
N ALA A 20 5.95 -3.76 11.81
CA ALA A 20 6.69 -3.25 12.96
C ALA A 20 8.17 -3.05 12.62
N VAL A 21 8.82 -2.06 13.25
CA VAL A 21 10.26 -1.79 13.07
C VAL A 21 11.13 -3.03 13.33
N SER A 22 10.73 -3.90 14.26
CA SER A 22 11.42 -5.15 14.57
C SER A 22 11.32 -6.21 13.46
N GLU A 23 10.25 -6.20 12.67
CA GLU A 23 10.07 -7.06 11.50
C GLU A 23 10.86 -6.53 10.31
N ILE A 24 10.81 -5.22 10.09
CA ILE A 24 11.54 -4.54 9.01
C ILE A 24 13.04 -4.71 9.19
N ALA A 25 13.54 -4.52 10.41
CA ALA A 25 14.95 -4.73 10.76
C ALA A 25 15.41 -6.17 10.44
N ARG A 26 14.59 -7.18 10.76
CA ARG A 26 14.88 -8.59 10.42
C ARG A 26 14.87 -8.83 8.91
N SER A 27 13.86 -8.31 8.21
CA SER A 27 13.71 -8.50 6.76
C SER A 27 14.83 -7.85 5.95
N LEU A 28 15.36 -6.71 6.42
CA LEU A 28 16.46 -6.00 5.75
C LEU A 28 17.85 -6.38 6.28
N SER A 29 17.91 -7.28 7.27
CA SER A 29 19.14 -7.65 7.99
C SER A 29 19.90 -6.45 8.54
N LEU A 30 19.16 -5.50 9.15
CA LEU A 30 19.70 -4.28 9.74
C LEU A 30 19.37 -4.21 11.24
N SER A 31 20.11 -3.41 11.98
CA SER A 31 19.76 -3.12 13.37
C SER A 31 18.53 -2.20 13.43
N ARG A 32 17.73 -2.33 14.50
CA ARG A 32 16.60 -1.41 14.75
C ARG A 32 17.07 0.05 14.82
N GLN A 33 18.27 0.28 15.36
CA GLN A 33 18.86 1.60 15.45
C GLN A 33 19.12 2.21 14.06
N CYS A 34 19.57 1.43 13.08
CA CYS A 34 19.73 1.90 11.71
C CYS A 34 18.39 2.38 11.13
N ILE A 35 17.31 1.62 11.37
CA ILE A 35 15.95 1.98 10.94
C ILE A 35 15.49 3.29 11.59
N TYR A 36 15.66 3.43 12.92
CA TYR A 36 15.32 4.68 13.61
C TYR A 36 16.15 5.88 13.13
N ASN A 37 17.42 5.66 12.79
CA ASN A 37 18.25 6.72 12.23
C ASN A 37 17.76 7.14 10.84
N TRP A 38 17.34 6.19 10.00
CA TRP A 38 16.77 6.49 8.68
C TRP A 38 15.44 7.23 8.77
N MET A 39 14.58 6.90 9.73
CA MET A 39 13.32 7.63 9.95
C MET A 39 13.53 9.10 10.32
N LYS A 40 14.71 9.48 10.83
CA LYS A 40 15.02 10.87 11.14
C LYS A 40 15.42 11.68 9.89
N LEU A 41 15.80 11.03 8.80
CA LEU A 41 16.19 11.69 7.55
C LEU A 41 14.97 12.36 6.90
N ASP A 42 15.11 13.62 6.54
CA ASP A 42 14.01 14.40 5.97
C ASP A 42 13.53 13.83 4.63
N VAL A 43 14.44 13.29 3.81
CA VAL A 43 14.08 12.59 2.56
C VAL A 43 13.20 11.37 2.78
N VAL A 44 13.41 10.64 3.88
CA VAL A 44 12.60 9.46 4.24
C VAL A 44 11.23 9.89 4.78
N LYS A 45 11.19 10.95 5.59
CA LYS A 45 9.93 11.51 6.10
C LYS A 45 9.04 12.02 4.97
N LEU A 46 9.61 12.81 4.05
CA LEU A 46 8.90 13.35 2.90
C LEU A 46 8.28 12.24 2.05
N GLU A 47 9.04 11.17 1.80
CA GLU A 47 8.54 10.04 1.02
C GLU A 47 7.47 9.23 1.78
N LEU A 48 7.64 9.02 3.09
CA LEU A 48 6.63 8.39 3.93
C LEU A 48 5.31 9.17 3.91
N ASP A 49 5.38 10.50 3.99
CA ASP A 49 4.19 11.35 3.98
C ASP A 49 3.51 11.34 2.60
N LYS A 50 4.28 11.36 1.50
CA LYS A 50 3.73 11.16 0.15
C LYS A 50 3.01 9.82 0.01
N CYS A 51 3.66 8.71 0.38
CA CYS A 51 3.05 7.38 0.27
C CYS A 51 1.80 7.23 1.14
N LYS A 52 1.73 7.91 2.30
CA LYS A 52 0.50 7.94 3.12
C LYS A 52 -0.61 8.71 2.43
N LEU A 53 -0.31 9.88 1.86
CA LEU A 53 -1.28 10.68 1.11
C LEU A 53 -1.83 9.89 -0.09
N GLU A 54 -0.96 9.24 -0.86
CA GLU A 54 -1.38 8.38 -1.98
C GLU A 54 -2.27 7.22 -1.52
N LYS A 55 -1.94 6.57 -0.39
CA LYS A 55 -2.81 5.53 0.17
C LYS A 55 -4.16 6.07 0.61
N ASP A 56 -4.21 7.27 1.17
CA ASP A 56 -5.46 7.88 1.60
C ASP A 56 -6.29 8.36 0.41
N ASP A 57 -5.67 8.79 -0.69
CA ASP A 57 -6.35 9.07 -1.95
C ASP A 57 -6.91 7.80 -2.59
N ILE A 58 -6.18 6.68 -2.60
CA ILE A 58 -6.72 5.39 -3.02
C ILE A 58 -7.92 4.98 -2.16
N LYS A 59 -7.86 5.19 -0.84
CA LYS A 59 -9.00 4.91 0.04
C LYS A 59 -10.20 5.80 -0.25
N ARG A 60 -9.98 7.07 -0.62
CA ARG A 60 -11.04 7.99 -1.05
C ARG A 60 -11.67 7.57 -2.37
N GLU A 61 -10.89 6.95 -3.26
CA GLU A 61 -11.37 6.44 -4.55
C GLU A 61 -12.00 5.04 -4.46
N LEU A 62 -11.80 4.29 -3.38
CA LEU A 62 -12.42 2.96 -3.16
C LEU A 62 -13.93 2.92 -3.45
N PRO A 63 -14.75 3.89 -3.01
CA PRO A 63 -16.18 3.91 -3.35
C PRO A 63 -16.43 3.98 -4.87
N SER A 64 -15.62 4.74 -5.61
CA SER A 64 -15.71 4.84 -7.07
C SER A 64 -15.31 3.53 -7.74
N TYR A 65 -14.24 2.88 -7.26
CA TYR A 65 -13.86 1.54 -7.75
C TYR A 65 -14.93 0.49 -7.49
N ILE A 66 -15.59 0.53 -6.32
CA ILE A 66 -16.74 -0.35 -6.00
C ILE A 66 -17.91 -0.06 -6.94
N GLU A 67 -18.19 1.21 -7.25
CA GLU A 67 -19.24 1.59 -8.20
C GLU A 67 -18.94 1.08 -9.61
N ASN A 68 -17.69 1.22 -10.06
CA ASN A 68 -17.25 0.69 -11.35
C ASN A 68 -17.35 -0.84 -11.39
N MET A 69 -16.95 -1.53 -10.32
CA MET A 69 -17.14 -2.98 -10.18
C MET A 69 -18.62 -3.39 -10.23
N LYS A 70 -19.53 -2.63 -9.60
CA LYS A 70 -20.98 -2.85 -9.70
C LYS A 70 -21.52 -2.63 -11.11
N LYS A 71 -20.88 -1.78 -11.92
CA LYS A 71 -21.22 -1.62 -13.35
C LYS A 71 -20.71 -2.81 -14.16
N LEU A 72 -19.48 -3.25 -13.91
CA LEU A 72 -18.87 -4.42 -14.58
C LEU A 72 -19.60 -5.73 -14.25
N SER A 73 -20.12 -5.88 -13.04
CA SER A 73 -20.91 -7.06 -12.65
C SER A 73 -22.23 -7.19 -13.42
N LYS A 74 -22.69 -6.11 -14.08
CA LYS A 74 -23.84 -6.07 -14.96
C LYS A 74 -23.47 -6.06 -16.45
N SER A 75 -22.18 -6.24 -16.76
CA SER A 75 -21.72 -6.24 -18.15
C SER A 75 -22.24 -7.46 -18.91
N THR A 76 -22.34 -7.33 -20.23
CA THR A 76 -22.81 -8.40 -21.13
C THR A 76 -21.78 -9.53 -21.27
N ASN A 77 -20.52 -9.29 -20.89
CA ASN A 77 -19.47 -10.30 -20.92
C ASN A 77 -19.51 -11.11 -19.61
N GLU A 78 -19.96 -12.36 -19.70
CA GLU A 78 -20.14 -13.26 -18.56
C GLU A 78 -18.88 -13.43 -17.71
N ASN A 79 -17.69 -13.43 -18.34
CA ASN A 79 -16.44 -13.58 -17.60
C ASN A 79 -16.13 -12.34 -16.74
N ILE A 80 -16.31 -11.15 -17.31
CA ILE A 80 -16.10 -9.87 -16.60
C ILE A 80 -17.14 -9.72 -15.47
N ALA A 81 -18.38 -10.10 -15.75
CA ALA A 81 -19.44 -10.09 -14.76
C ALA A 81 -19.18 -11.07 -13.61
N LEU A 82 -18.75 -12.30 -13.91
CA LEU A 82 -18.42 -13.33 -12.92
C LEU A 82 -17.26 -12.89 -12.01
N GLU A 83 -16.21 -12.32 -12.60
CA GLU A 83 -15.02 -11.90 -11.87
C GLU A 83 -15.32 -10.71 -10.93
N ALA A 84 -16.09 -9.74 -11.40
CA ALA A 84 -16.57 -8.63 -10.57
C ALA A 84 -17.48 -9.12 -9.42
N ASN A 85 -18.39 -10.06 -9.68
CA ASN A 85 -19.24 -10.65 -8.64
C ASN A 85 -18.44 -11.44 -7.60
N ARG A 86 -17.43 -12.23 -8.02
CA ARG A 86 -16.51 -12.92 -7.10
C ARG A 86 -15.75 -11.93 -6.21
N PHE A 87 -15.26 -10.83 -6.78
CA PHE A 87 -14.57 -9.79 -6.02
C PHE A 87 -15.48 -9.17 -4.95
N LEU A 88 -16.71 -8.79 -5.32
CA LEU A 88 -17.68 -8.19 -4.40
C LEU A 88 -18.10 -9.15 -3.27
N LEU A 89 -18.29 -10.45 -3.57
CA LEU A 89 -18.57 -11.48 -2.56
C LEU A 89 -17.41 -11.64 -1.56
N ASN A 90 -16.17 -11.72 -2.06
CA ASN A 90 -14.99 -11.83 -1.19
C ASN A 90 -14.81 -10.61 -0.28
N LEU A 91 -15.25 -9.43 -0.72
CA LEU A 91 -15.23 -8.22 0.10
C LEU A 91 -16.31 -8.24 1.20
N ALA A 92 -17.50 -8.76 0.90
CA ALA A 92 -18.64 -8.77 1.83
C ALA A 92 -18.50 -9.80 2.97
N TYR A 93 -17.81 -10.92 2.72
CA TYR A 93 -17.65 -12.02 3.67
C TYR A 93 -16.26 -12.04 4.34
N ARG A 94 -15.51 -10.92 4.27
CA ARG A 94 -14.18 -10.78 4.86
C ARG A 94 -14.20 -10.22 6.28
#